data_AF-A0A4S8KUI8-F1
#
_entry.id   AF-A0A4S8KUI8-F1
#
_cell.length_a   1.000
_cell.length_b   1.000
_cell.length_c   1.000
_cell.angle_alpha   90.00
_cell.angle_beta   90.00
_cell.angle_gamma   90.00
#
_symmetry.space_group_name_H-M   'P 1'
#
loop_
_entity.id
_entity.type
_entity.pdbx_description
1 polymer ?
#
loop_
_entity_poly.entity_id
_entity_poly.type
_entity_poly.pdbx_seq_one_letter_code
_entity_poly.pdbx_strand_id
1 'polypeptide(L)'
;MGRPPHPTDPSFEEIWPQYLRGVLDSSAQEHDHRQTCFKKTSRKVERLSNEQRDKLCRFLYPQPIAETTSMDDDGKIEIKRANAFMVPYVPAVTGRFGCNTDGKFIGSGAFGMALSIYIASYTAKNSLDSAIMTSALLASLKSIGDPRLLQGDKCRTFINKTLNNASARRELSAQQVAASLLGKPNHYTDASFVHCYWSRTLTWIAPDVFPAFSKTPSDAER
;
A
#
# COMPACT_ATOMS: atom_id res chain seq x y z
N MET A 1 9.99 23.52 0.96
CA MET A 1 10.83 23.33 -0.24
C MET A 1 10.18 24.06 -1.41
N GLY A 2 10.98 24.68 -2.28
CA GLY A 2 10.48 25.32 -3.50
C GLY A 2 10.09 24.31 -4.58
N ARG A 3 9.56 24.79 -5.71
CA ARG A 3 9.33 23.91 -6.88
C ARG A 3 10.68 23.39 -7.42
N PRO A 4 10.74 22.15 -7.92
CA PRO A 4 11.95 21.65 -8.59
C PRO A 4 12.33 22.55 -9.77
N PRO A 5 13.63 22.77 -10.00
CA PRO A 5 14.13 23.44 -11.21
C PRO A 5 13.55 22.83 -12.49
N HIS A 6 13.31 23.67 -13.50
CA HIS A 6 12.83 23.18 -14.78
C HIS A 6 13.98 22.52 -15.56
N PRO A 7 13.83 21.30 -16.09
CA PRO A 7 14.92 20.59 -16.79
C PRO A 7 15.45 21.31 -18.04
N THR A 8 14.65 22.23 -18.62
CA THR A 8 15.05 23.01 -19.79
C THR A 8 15.63 24.38 -19.44
N ASP A 9 15.83 24.68 -18.15
CA ASP A 9 16.51 25.90 -17.73
C ASP A 9 17.98 25.84 -18.19
N PRO A 10 18.53 26.87 -18.86
CA PRO A 10 19.93 26.88 -19.28
C PRO A 10 20.93 26.67 -18.13
N SER A 11 20.54 27.02 -16.90
CA SER A 11 21.34 26.85 -15.68
C SER A 11 21.03 25.58 -14.90
N PHE A 12 20.22 24.65 -15.46
CA PHE A 12 19.74 23.45 -14.76
C PHE A 12 20.86 22.64 -14.10
N GLU A 13 21.96 22.39 -14.81
CA GLU A 13 23.10 21.61 -14.32
C GLU A 13 23.81 22.26 -13.12
N GLU A 14 23.71 23.57 -12.97
CA GLU A 14 24.29 24.32 -11.85
C GLU A 14 23.33 24.35 -10.65
N ILE A 15 22.04 24.58 -10.90
CA ILE A 15 21.03 24.75 -9.84
C ILE A 15 20.51 23.41 -9.28
N TRP A 16 20.46 22.36 -10.10
CA TRP A 16 19.88 21.07 -9.73
C TRP A 16 20.65 20.38 -8.59
N PRO A 17 22.00 20.27 -8.62
CA PRO A 17 22.73 19.62 -7.52
C PRO A 17 22.50 20.30 -6.17
N GLN A 18 22.47 21.64 -6.15
CA GLN A 18 22.24 22.41 -4.93
C GLN A 18 20.80 22.25 -4.43
N TYR A 19 19.82 22.30 -5.35
CA TYR A 19 18.42 22.03 -5.01
C TYR A 19 18.25 20.61 -4.43
N LEU A 20 18.79 19.60 -5.12
CA LEU A 20 18.71 18.21 -4.69
C LEU A 20 19.34 18.03 -3.31
N ARG A 21 20.52 18.60 -3.06
CA ARG A 21 21.14 18.58 -1.73
C ARG A 21 20.22 19.14 -0.66
N GLY A 22 19.59 20.30 -0.92
CA GLY A 22 18.60 20.87 0.00
C GLY A 22 17.41 19.96 0.24
N VAL A 23 16.95 19.22 -0.77
CA VAL A 23 15.90 18.19 -0.60
C VAL A 23 16.39 17.07 0.30
N LEU A 24 17.57 16.49 0.04
CA LEU A 24 18.12 15.36 0.80
C LEU A 24 18.30 15.71 2.29
N ASP A 25 18.81 16.92 2.57
CA ASP A 25 19.03 17.43 3.92
C ASP A 25 17.71 17.63 4.68
N SER A 26 16.65 18.05 3.97
CA SER A 26 15.35 18.35 4.57
C SER A 26 14.36 17.18 4.56
N SER A 27 14.66 16.10 3.83
CA SER A 27 13.76 14.96 3.67
C SER A 27 14.08 13.78 4.59
N ALA A 28 15.02 13.92 5.53
CA ALA A 28 15.55 12.81 6.33
C ALA A 28 16.03 11.65 5.43
N GLN A 29 16.76 11.98 4.35
CA GLN A 29 17.32 10.97 3.45
C GLN A 29 18.47 10.19 4.10
N GLU A 30 19.18 10.82 5.02
CA GLU A 30 20.14 10.12 5.88
C GLU A 30 19.41 9.42 7.04
N HIS A 31 19.70 8.14 7.20
CA HIS A 31 19.09 7.30 8.23
C HIS A 31 19.63 7.67 9.61
N ASP A 32 18.71 8.00 10.52
CA ASP A 32 19.00 8.16 11.94
C ASP A 32 18.23 7.10 12.75
N HIS A 33 18.91 6.48 13.71
CA HIS A 33 18.36 5.38 14.50
C HIS A 33 17.27 5.86 15.46
N ARG A 34 16.02 5.78 15.01
CA ARG A 34 14.83 6.02 15.84
C ARG A 34 14.27 4.74 16.47
N GLN A 35 13.32 4.88 17.39
CA GLN A 35 12.63 3.76 18.04
C GLN A 35 12.04 2.74 17.03
N THR A 36 11.64 3.20 15.84
CA THR A 36 11.11 2.35 14.77
C THR A 36 12.11 1.33 14.24
N CYS A 37 13.42 1.62 14.31
CA CYS A 37 14.49 0.71 13.92
C CYS A 37 14.47 -0.56 14.78
N PHE A 38 14.04 -0.41 16.03
CA PHE A 38 14.08 -1.43 17.07
C PHE A 38 12.73 -2.08 17.32
N LYS A 39 11.71 -1.82 16.48
CA LYS A 39 10.34 -2.37 16.67
C LYS A 39 10.30 -3.90 16.84
N LYS A 40 11.27 -4.61 16.24
CA LYS A 40 11.37 -6.08 16.30
C LYS A 40 12.32 -6.60 17.38
N THR A 41 12.96 -5.72 18.16
CA THR A 41 13.84 -6.14 19.25
C THR A 41 13.05 -6.24 20.55
N SER A 42 13.37 -7.26 21.35
CA SER A 42 12.84 -7.43 22.71
C SER A 42 13.64 -6.65 23.75
N ARG A 43 14.76 -6.04 23.35
CA ARG A 43 15.67 -5.28 24.23
C ARG A 43 15.20 -3.84 24.41
N LYS A 44 15.43 -3.28 25.59
CA LYS A 44 15.22 -1.86 25.86
C LYS A 44 16.26 -1.03 25.11
N VAL A 45 15.84 -0.13 24.24
CA VAL A 45 16.70 0.64 23.32
C VAL A 45 17.70 1.49 24.08
N GLU A 46 17.31 2.02 25.24
CA GLU A 46 18.11 2.89 26.10
C GLU A 46 19.33 2.18 26.69
N ARG A 47 19.33 0.85 26.69
CA ARG A 47 20.43 0.00 27.21
C ARG A 47 21.35 -0.51 26.10
N LEU A 48 21.07 -0.16 24.84
CA LEU A 48 21.88 -0.62 23.72
C LEU A 48 23.05 0.34 23.49
N SER A 49 24.26 -0.21 23.36
CA SER A 49 25.38 0.57 22.82
C SER A 49 25.12 0.95 21.36
N ASN A 50 25.87 1.91 20.82
CA ASN A 50 25.73 2.30 19.41
C ASN A 50 25.96 1.12 18.46
N GLU A 51 26.96 0.29 18.72
CA GLU A 51 27.23 -0.93 17.93
C GLU A 51 26.07 -1.95 17.99
N GLN A 52 25.41 -2.05 19.14
CA GLN A 52 24.23 -2.91 19.28
C GLN A 52 23.03 -2.32 18.54
N ARG A 53 22.87 -0.99 18.54
CA ARG A 53 21.84 -0.29 17.78
C ARG A 53 22.03 -0.49 16.27
N ASP A 54 23.26 -0.42 15.80
CA ASP A 54 23.62 -0.73 14.41
C ASP A 54 23.23 -2.17 14.03
N LYS A 55 23.69 -3.16 14.82
CA LYS A 55 23.39 -4.57 14.58
C LYS A 55 21.90 -4.92 14.65
N LEU A 56 21.14 -4.23 15.49
CA LEU A 56 19.71 -4.48 15.70
C LEU A 56 18.81 -3.60 14.83
N CYS A 57 19.38 -2.73 13.99
CA CYS A 57 18.60 -1.91 13.10
C CYS A 57 17.86 -2.80 12.11
N ARG A 58 16.52 -2.82 12.18
CA ARG A 58 15.70 -3.62 11.25
C ARG A 58 15.88 -3.22 9.78
N PHE A 59 16.41 -2.03 9.53
CA PHE A 59 16.69 -1.50 8.19
C PHE A 59 18.13 -1.78 7.73
N LEU A 60 18.92 -2.45 8.57
CA LEU A 60 20.28 -2.92 8.28
C LEU A 60 21.25 -1.76 8.02
N TYR A 61 21.18 -0.72 8.84
CA TYR A 61 22.15 0.39 8.86
C TYR A 61 23.12 0.23 10.03
N PRO A 62 24.43 0.51 9.84
CA PRO A 62 25.06 1.02 8.63
C PRO A 62 25.13 -0.03 7.51
N GLN A 63 24.97 0.43 6.27
CA GLN A 63 25.16 -0.39 5.08
C GLN A 63 26.64 -0.38 4.65
N PRO A 64 27.15 -1.44 3.99
CA PRO A 64 28.52 -1.45 3.48
C PRO A 64 28.82 -0.27 2.56
N ILE A 65 29.98 0.36 2.71
CA ILE A 65 30.47 1.38 1.78
C ILE A 65 30.86 0.69 0.47
N ALA A 66 30.49 1.31 -0.65
CA ALA A 66 30.88 0.87 -1.99
C ALA A 66 31.54 2.04 -2.71
N GLU A 67 32.80 1.91 -3.09
CA GLU A 67 33.56 3.01 -3.70
C GLU A 67 33.15 3.29 -5.15
N THR A 68 32.72 2.24 -5.84
CA THR A 68 32.28 2.26 -7.24
C THR A 68 30.96 1.50 -7.39
N THR A 69 30.25 1.76 -8.48
CA THR A 69 29.08 0.96 -8.85
C THR A 69 29.56 -0.26 -9.62
N SER A 70 29.20 -1.46 -9.17
CA SER A 70 29.58 -2.73 -9.79
C SER A 70 28.39 -3.69 -9.84
N MET A 71 28.53 -4.75 -10.63
CA MET A 71 27.61 -5.88 -10.66
C MET A 71 28.39 -7.13 -10.26
N ASP A 72 27.84 -7.93 -9.36
CA ASP A 72 28.43 -9.22 -9.01
C ASP A 72 28.03 -10.34 -9.99
N ASP A 73 28.62 -11.52 -9.81
CA ASP A 73 28.37 -12.69 -10.67
C ASP A 73 26.91 -13.19 -10.62
N ASP A 74 26.18 -12.86 -9.56
CA ASP A 74 24.75 -13.18 -9.38
C ASP A 74 23.83 -12.13 -10.03
N GLY A 75 24.39 -11.09 -10.65
CA GLY A 75 23.66 -10.02 -11.33
C GLY A 75 23.10 -8.94 -10.38
N LYS A 76 23.52 -8.93 -9.11
CA LYS A 76 23.16 -7.87 -8.16
C LYS A 76 24.04 -6.65 -8.45
N ILE A 77 23.39 -5.50 -8.61
CA ILE A 77 24.08 -4.22 -8.75
C ILE A 77 24.31 -3.62 -7.37
N GLU A 78 25.58 -3.41 -7.03
CA GLU A 78 25.98 -2.61 -5.88
C GLU A 78 26.25 -1.19 -6.35
N ILE A 79 25.43 -0.25 -5.90
CA ILE A 79 25.58 1.17 -6.26
C ILE A 79 26.62 1.78 -5.33
N LYS A 80 27.50 2.63 -5.91
CA LYS A 80 28.43 3.47 -5.14
C LYS A 80 27.72 4.13 -3.96
N ARG A 81 28.25 3.91 -2.76
CA ARG A 81 27.73 4.44 -1.50
C ARG A 81 28.89 5.02 -0.70
N ALA A 82 28.96 6.35 -0.65
CA ALA A 82 29.98 7.07 0.11
C ALA A 82 29.59 7.32 1.58
N ASN A 83 28.30 7.23 1.92
CA ASN A 83 27.79 7.33 3.29
C ASN A 83 26.97 6.08 3.63
N ALA A 84 27.41 5.36 4.66
CA ALA A 84 26.83 4.09 5.11
C ALA A 84 25.38 4.24 5.62
N PHE A 85 24.99 5.43 6.07
CA PHE A 85 23.65 5.77 6.56
C PHE A 85 22.76 6.42 5.52
N MET A 86 23.27 6.72 4.32
CA MET A 86 22.46 7.30 3.26
C MET A 86 21.47 6.27 2.72
N VAL A 87 20.18 6.59 2.80
CA VAL A 87 19.14 5.77 2.16
C VAL A 87 19.30 5.89 0.64
N PRO A 88 19.43 4.78 -0.10
CA PRO A 88 19.54 4.79 -1.56
C PRO A 88 18.39 5.59 -2.19
N TYR A 89 18.68 6.41 -3.19
CA TYR A 89 17.69 7.27 -3.79
C TYR A 89 17.93 7.47 -5.28
N VAL A 90 16.86 7.80 -6.01
CA VAL A 90 16.94 8.18 -7.42
C VAL A 90 16.83 9.70 -7.49
N PRO A 91 17.89 10.44 -7.88
CA PRO A 91 17.94 11.89 -7.85
C PRO A 91 16.69 12.58 -8.40
N ALA A 92 16.25 12.18 -9.60
CA ALA A 92 15.07 12.76 -10.26
C ALA A 92 13.77 12.51 -9.46
N VAL A 93 13.61 11.32 -8.88
CA VAL A 93 12.44 10.95 -8.08
C VAL A 93 12.46 11.75 -6.77
N THR A 94 13.54 11.68 -6.02
CA THR A 94 13.67 12.40 -4.73
C THR A 94 13.48 13.90 -4.90
N GLY A 95 14.17 14.50 -5.88
CA GLY A 95 14.06 15.93 -6.12
C GLY A 95 12.66 16.36 -6.58
N ARG A 96 11.96 15.52 -7.36
CA ARG A 96 10.60 15.81 -7.82
C ARG A 96 9.55 15.67 -6.71
N PHE A 97 9.63 14.61 -5.91
CA PHE A 97 8.68 14.36 -4.83
C PHE A 97 8.99 15.18 -3.57
N GLY A 98 10.23 15.63 -3.38
CA GLY A 98 10.63 16.46 -2.25
C GLY A 98 10.51 15.72 -0.92
N CYS A 99 10.69 14.41 -0.90
CA CYS A 99 10.55 13.58 0.30
C CYS A 99 11.54 12.42 0.30
N ASN A 100 11.65 11.72 1.44
CA ASN A 100 12.46 10.52 1.56
C ASN A 100 12.00 9.49 0.52
N THR A 101 12.93 8.97 -0.26
CA THR A 101 12.68 7.83 -1.16
C THR A 101 13.68 6.72 -0.89
N ASP A 102 13.28 5.46 -1.05
CA ASP A 102 14.16 4.29 -0.99
C ASP A 102 14.22 3.64 -2.38
N GLY A 103 15.15 4.12 -3.20
CA GLY A 103 15.35 3.68 -4.57
C GLY A 103 16.38 2.57 -4.65
N LYS A 104 15.96 1.36 -5.06
CA LYS A 104 16.86 0.22 -5.24
C LYS A 104 16.84 -0.23 -6.69
N PHE A 105 18.02 -0.47 -7.24
CA PHE A 105 18.13 -1.18 -8.50
C PHE A 105 17.83 -2.66 -8.24
N ILE A 106 16.86 -3.21 -8.96
CA ILE A 106 16.50 -4.61 -8.87
C ILE A 106 16.67 -5.19 -10.26
N GLY A 107 17.78 -5.89 -10.44
CA GLY A 107 18.08 -6.64 -11.66
C GLY A 107 17.47 -8.04 -11.62
N SER A 108 18.23 -9.01 -12.11
CA SER A 108 17.91 -10.43 -12.12
C SER A 108 18.33 -11.14 -10.83
N GLY A 109 18.14 -12.47 -10.80
CA GLY A 109 18.61 -13.32 -9.69
C GLY A 109 17.74 -13.27 -8.44
N ALA A 110 18.35 -13.52 -7.29
CA ALA A 110 17.65 -13.64 -6.01
C ALA A 110 16.89 -12.37 -5.59
N PHE A 111 17.41 -11.19 -5.93
CA PHE A 111 16.76 -9.90 -5.63
C PHE A 111 15.47 -9.72 -6.45
N GLY A 112 15.47 -10.11 -7.73
CA GLY A 112 14.27 -10.10 -8.57
C GLY A 112 13.19 -11.04 -8.04
N MET A 113 13.57 -12.25 -7.60
CA MET A 113 12.64 -13.20 -6.97
C MET A 113 12.09 -12.68 -5.63
N ALA A 114 12.93 -12.05 -4.81
CA ALA A 114 12.47 -11.46 -3.55
C ALA A 114 11.50 -10.29 -3.80
N LEU A 115 11.74 -9.49 -4.85
CA LEU A 115 10.85 -8.40 -5.23
C LEU A 115 9.46 -8.92 -5.65
N SER A 116 9.37 -10.00 -6.42
CA SER A 116 8.07 -10.53 -6.85
C SER A 116 7.23 -10.95 -5.64
N ILE A 117 7.84 -11.62 -4.65
CA ILE A 117 7.21 -11.97 -3.37
C ILE A 117 6.79 -10.70 -2.61
N TYR A 118 7.65 -9.68 -2.58
CA TYR A 118 7.35 -8.41 -1.92
C TYR A 118 6.15 -7.71 -2.57
N ILE A 119 6.14 -7.55 -3.89
CA ILE A 119 5.04 -6.94 -4.65
C ILE A 119 3.75 -7.74 -4.45
N ALA A 120 3.81 -9.07 -4.52
CA ALA A 120 2.66 -9.94 -4.30
C ALA A 120 2.11 -9.76 -2.89
N SER A 121 2.97 -9.72 -1.87
CA SER A 121 2.60 -9.51 -0.48
C SER A 121 1.93 -8.15 -0.27
N TYR A 122 2.43 -7.08 -0.90
CA TYR A 122 1.83 -5.74 -0.81
C TYR A 122 0.53 -5.61 -1.58
N THR A 123 0.42 -6.28 -2.73
CA THR A 123 -0.84 -6.36 -3.50
C THR A 123 -1.90 -7.11 -2.70
N ALA A 124 -1.52 -8.22 -2.05
CA ALA A 124 -2.40 -9.01 -1.20
C ALA A 124 -2.77 -8.32 0.13
N LYS A 125 -1.95 -7.37 0.61
CA LYS A 125 -2.14 -6.70 1.90
C LYS A 125 -3.41 -5.84 1.96
N ASN A 126 -3.97 -5.47 0.81
CA ASN A 126 -5.11 -4.54 0.71
C ASN A 126 -6.44 -5.17 0.27
N SER A 127 -6.61 -6.48 0.46
CA SER A 127 -7.93 -7.10 0.39
C SER A 127 -8.38 -7.56 1.77
N LEU A 128 -8.80 -6.61 2.63
CA LEU A 128 -9.92 -6.94 3.50
C LEU A 128 -11.11 -7.15 2.57
N ASP A 129 -11.26 -8.40 2.14
CA ASP A 129 -12.40 -8.81 1.34
C ASP A 129 -13.66 -8.41 2.13
N SER A 130 -14.63 -7.83 1.42
CA SER A 130 -16.00 -7.66 1.90
C SER A 130 -16.52 -8.91 2.63
N ALA A 131 -16.14 -10.12 2.20
CA ALA A 131 -16.47 -11.37 2.88
C ALA A 131 -15.85 -11.48 4.28
N ILE A 132 -14.59 -11.08 4.46
CA ILE A 132 -13.91 -11.06 5.77
C ILE A 132 -14.56 -10.03 6.70
N MET A 133 -14.87 -8.83 6.20
CA MET A 133 -15.54 -7.79 6.98
C MET A 133 -16.95 -8.21 7.41
N THR A 134 -17.70 -8.84 6.52
CA THR A 134 -19.05 -9.37 6.81
C THR A 134 -18.99 -10.51 7.82
N SER A 135 -17.98 -11.38 7.71
CA SER A 135 -17.79 -12.50 8.65
C SER A 135 -17.41 -12.03 10.05
N ALA A 136 -16.53 -11.02 10.15
CA ALA A 136 -16.17 -10.40 11.42
C ALA A 136 -17.39 -9.73 12.07
N LEU A 137 -18.19 -9.00 11.30
CA LEU A 137 -19.40 -8.34 11.79
C LEU A 137 -20.45 -9.36 12.27
N LEU A 138 -20.64 -10.46 11.53
CA LEU A 138 -21.52 -11.56 11.92
C LEU A 138 -21.04 -12.24 13.20
N ALA A 139 -19.74 -12.44 13.37
CA ALA A 139 -19.16 -13.00 14.59
C ALA A 139 -19.40 -12.09 15.80
N SER A 140 -19.21 -10.77 15.65
CA SER A 140 -19.52 -9.79 16.69
C SER A 140 -21.01 -9.74 17.05
N LEU A 141 -21.91 -9.88 16.06
CA LEU A 141 -23.35 -9.96 16.34
C LEU A 141 -23.70 -11.22 17.14
N LYS A 142 -23.11 -12.37 16.80
CA LYS A 142 -23.30 -13.62 17.54
C LYS A 142 -22.75 -13.54 18.97
N SER A 143 -21.69 -12.76 19.23
CA SER A 143 -21.13 -12.60 20.57
C SER A 143 -21.95 -11.67 21.48
N ILE A 144 -22.78 -10.79 20.92
CA ILE A 144 -23.61 -9.83 21.67
C ILE A 144 -24.89 -10.50 22.23
N GLY A 145 -25.32 -11.64 21.69
CA GLY A 145 -26.49 -12.41 22.15
C GLY A 145 -27.56 -12.58 21.07
N ASP A 146 -28.75 -13.07 21.46
CA ASP A 146 -29.79 -13.57 20.54
C ASP A 146 -30.22 -12.52 19.48
N PRO A 147 -29.95 -12.75 18.18
CA PRO A 147 -30.30 -11.84 17.10
C PRO A 147 -31.80 -11.54 16.98
N ARG A 148 -32.66 -12.36 17.59
CA ARG A 148 -34.13 -12.24 17.54
C ARG A 148 -34.68 -11.07 18.38
N LEU A 149 -33.88 -10.49 19.28
CA LEU A 149 -34.26 -9.31 20.08
C LEU A 149 -34.02 -7.98 19.34
N LEU A 150 -33.29 -8.02 18.23
CA LEU A 150 -33.02 -6.86 17.38
C LEU A 150 -34.08 -6.80 16.28
N GLN A 151 -34.78 -5.67 16.14
CA GLN A 151 -35.69 -5.46 14.99
C GLN A 151 -34.90 -5.70 13.69
N GLY A 152 -35.26 -6.75 12.95
CA GLY A 152 -34.46 -7.29 11.84
C GLY A 152 -34.05 -6.22 10.81
N ASP A 153 -34.94 -5.28 10.50
CA ASP A 153 -34.67 -4.19 9.55
C ASP A 153 -33.64 -3.17 10.06
N LYS A 154 -33.69 -2.84 11.35
CA LYS A 154 -32.70 -1.92 11.95
C LYS A 154 -31.33 -2.56 12.03
N CYS A 155 -31.28 -3.86 12.33
CA CYS A 155 -30.04 -4.61 12.39
C CYS A 155 -29.41 -4.76 10.99
N ARG A 156 -30.21 -5.12 9.98
CA ARG A 156 -29.79 -5.21 8.58
C ARG A 156 -29.31 -3.86 8.04
N THR A 157 -30.02 -2.78 8.36
CA THR A 157 -29.63 -1.41 7.99
C THR A 157 -28.31 -1.00 8.66
N PHE A 158 -28.11 -1.33 9.93
CA PHE A 158 -26.87 -1.05 10.66
C PHE A 158 -25.68 -1.82 10.07
N ILE A 159 -25.86 -3.10 9.76
CA ILE A 159 -24.86 -3.95 9.09
C ILE A 159 -24.49 -3.35 7.74
N ASN A 160 -25.48 -3.06 6.91
CA ASN A 160 -25.26 -2.47 5.59
C ASN A 160 -24.56 -1.12 5.67
N LYS A 161 -24.96 -0.24 6.60
CA LYS A 161 -24.29 1.06 6.82
C LYS A 161 -22.85 0.88 7.29
N THR A 162 -22.58 -0.10 8.15
CA THR A 162 -21.23 -0.38 8.65
C THR A 162 -20.34 -0.95 7.57
N LEU A 163 -20.83 -1.93 6.80
CA LEU A 163 -20.12 -2.50 5.66
C LEU A 163 -19.86 -1.46 4.58
N ASN A 164 -20.88 -0.69 4.20
CA ASN A 164 -20.72 0.37 3.19
C ASN A 164 -19.74 1.45 3.67
N ASN A 165 -19.78 1.87 4.94
CA ASN A 165 -18.79 2.81 5.47
C ASN A 165 -17.38 2.20 5.53
N ALA A 166 -17.25 0.94 5.92
CA ALA A 166 -15.96 0.26 5.99
C ALA A 166 -15.35 0.06 4.59
N SER A 167 -16.16 -0.31 3.61
CA SER A 167 -15.76 -0.44 2.21
C SER A 167 -15.49 0.91 1.56
N ALA A 168 -16.27 1.95 1.85
CA ALA A 168 -16.05 3.31 1.33
C ALA A 168 -14.81 3.97 1.94
N ARG A 169 -14.45 3.63 3.18
CA ARG A 169 -13.22 4.06 3.85
C ARG A 169 -12.01 3.20 3.51
N ARG A 170 -12.15 2.26 2.56
CA ARG A 170 -11.00 1.47 2.10
C ARG A 170 -9.97 2.41 1.49
N GLU A 171 -8.80 2.45 2.10
CA GLU A 171 -7.65 3.12 1.50
C GLU A 171 -7.25 2.39 0.21
N LEU A 172 -7.24 3.12 -0.89
CA LEU A 172 -6.70 2.63 -2.15
C LEU A 172 -5.18 2.76 -2.12
N SER A 173 -4.47 1.74 -2.62
CA SER A 173 -3.02 1.87 -2.74
C SER A 173 -2.68 2.91 -3.81
N ALA A 174 -1.56 3.62 -3.64
CA ALA A 174 -1.08 4.59 -4.63
C ALA A 174 -0.94 3.96 -6.04
N GLN A 175 -0.57 2.67 -6.09
CA GLN A 175 -0.47 1.89 -7.32
C GLN A 175 -1.83 1.68 -7.99
N GLN A 176 -2.88 1.38 -7.22
CA GLN A 176 -4.24 1.22 -7.75
C GLN A 176 -4.77 2.54 -8.32
N VAL A 177 -4.55 3.65 -7.61
CA VAL A 177 -4.94 4.99 -8.08
C VAL A 177 -4.18 5.35 -9.35
N ALA A 178 -2.86 5.17 -9.38
CA ALA A 178 -2.06 5.45 -10.57
C ALA A 178 -2.47 4.60 -11.77
N ALA A 179 -2.72 3.30 -11.58
CA ALA A 179 -3.18 2.41 -12.64
C ALA A 179 -4.52 2.89 -13.23
N SER A 180 -5.47 3.29 -12.39
CA SER A 180 -6.76 3.84 -12.82
C SER A 180 -6.60 5.16 -13.59
N LEU A 181 -5.77 6.09 -13.10
CA LEU A 181 -5.50 7.37 -13.77
C LEU A 181 -4.80 7.19 -15.11
N LEU A 182 -3.96 6.17 -15.24
CA LEU A 182 -3.28 5.79 -16.49
C LEU A 182 -4.15 4.94 -17.42
N GLY A 183 -5.43 4.72 -17.10
CA GLY A 183 -6.36 3.94 -17.91
C GLY A 183 -5.97 2.46 -18.02
N LYS A 184 -5.22 1.92 -17.05
CA LYS A 184 -4.87 0.50 -17.03
C LYS A 184 -6.08 -0.33 -16.58
N PRO A 185 -6.28 -1.52 -17.16
CA PRO A 185 -7.37 -2.39 -16.77
C PRO A 185 -7.18 -2.88 -15.32
N ASN A 186 -8.29 -3.00 -14.59
CA ASN A 186 -8.30 -3.48 -13.20
C ASN A 186 -8.21 -5.01 -13.09
N HIS A 187 -8.28 -5.74 -14.21
CA HIS A 187 -8.08 -7.17 -14.32
C HIS A 187 -7.50 -7.50 -15.70
N TYR A 188 -6.71 -8.57 -15.78
CA TYR A 188 -6.27 -9.17 -17.03
C TYR A 188 -6.92 -10.54 -17.14
N THR A 189 -7.70 -10.77 -18.19
CA THR A 189 -8.38 -12.05 -18.43
C THR A 189 -8.48 -12.30 -19.92
N ASP A 190 -8.33 -13.55 -20.31
CA ASP A 190 -8.65 -14.10 -21.63
C ASP A 190 -10.12 -14.53 -21.73
N ALA A 191 -10.86 -14.50 -20.62
CA ALA A 191 -12.25 -14.89 -20.55
C ALA A 191 -13.20 -13.69 -20.64
N SER A 192 -14.21 -13.79 -21.50
CA SER A 192 -15.33 -12.84 -21.49
C SER A 192 -16.35 -13.25 -20.43
N PHE A 193 -16.42 -12.48 -19.35
CA PHE A 193 -17.45 -12.69 -18.33
C PHE A 193 -18.78 -12.07 -18.77
N VAL A 194 -19.83 -12.89 -18.80
CA VAL A 194 -21.20 -12.40 -18.96
C VAL A 194 -21.66 -11.71 -17.68
N HIS A 195 -22.37 -10.59 -17.82
CA HIS A 195 -22.97 -9.91 -16.68
C HIS A 195 -24.00 -10.82 -16.02
N CYS A 196 -23.68 -11.35 -14.83
CA CYS A 196 -24.63 -12.08 -14.02
C CYS A 196 -25.40 -11.07 -13.16
N TYR A 197 -26.67 -10.84 -13.51
CA TYR A 197 -27.57 -9.98 -12.73
C TYR A 197 -28.00 -10.73 -11.47
N TRP A 198 -27.20 -10.65 -10.43
CA TRP A 198 -27.35 -11.50 -9.24
C TRP A 198 -28.72 -11.39 -8.58
N SER A 199 -29.30 -10.19 -8.52
CA SER A 199 -30.67 -9.99 -8.05
C SER A 199 -31.69 -10.78 -8.87
N ARG A 200 -31.60 -10.74 -10.21
CA ARG A 200 -32.50 -11.46 -11.11
C ARG A 200 -32.30 -12.96 -11.03
N THR A 201 -31.06 -13.42 -10.92
CA THR A 201 -30.72 -14.83 -10.73
C THR A 201 -31.26 -15.35 -9.39
N LEU A 202 -31.10 -14.61 -8.31
CA LEU A 202 -31.62 -14.97 -6.99
C LEU A 202 -33.15 -14.97 -6.96
N THR A 203 -33.81 -14.01 -7.61
CA THR A 203 -35.27 -14.05 -7.81
C THR A 203 -35.69 -15.29 -8.59
N TRP A 204 -34.97 -15.66 -9.64
CA TRP A 204 -35.31 -16.84 -10.43
C TRP A 204 -35.14 -18.14 -9.64
N ILE A 205 -34.10 -18.26 -8.82
CA ILE A 205 -33.80 -19.45 -8.01
C ILE A 205 -34.75 -19.56 -6.80
N ALA A 206 -35.00 -18.46 -6.11
CA ALA A 206 -35.77 -18.42 -4.87
C ALA A 206 -36.67 -17.18 -4.82
N PRO A 207 -37.75 -17.16 -5.62
CA PRO A 207 -38.62 -15.99 -5.77
C PRO A 207 -39.30 -15.58 -4.46
N ASP A 208 -39.61 -16.55 -3.59
CA ASP A 208 -40.25 -16.31 -2.30
C ASP A 208 -39.32 -15.60 -1.30
N VAL A 209 -38.01 -15.79 -1.48
CA VAL A 209 -36.96 -15.20 -0.62
C VAL A 209 -36.44 -13.89 -1.20
N PHE A 210 -36.34 -13.79 -2.52
CA PHE A 210 -35.82 -12.63 -3.25
C PHE A 210 -36.82 -12.14 -4.32
N PRO A 211 -37.98 -11.60 -3.92
CA PRO A 211 -38.98 -11.16 -4.88
C PRO A 211 -38.43 -10.07 -5.80
N ALA A 212 -38.67 -10.18 -7.11
CA ALA A 212 -38.38 -9.11 -8.05
C ALA A 212 -39.30 -7.93 -7.76
N PHE A 213 -38.74 -6.84 -7.22
CA PHE A 213 -39.44 -5.59 -6.93
C PHE A 213 -40.76 -5.80 -6.18
N SER A 214 -40.73 -5.62 -4.86
CA SER A 214 -41.96 -5.31 -4.12
C SER A 214 -42.52 -4.01 -4.70
N LYS A 215 -43.60 -4.11 -5.47
CA LYS A 215 -44.44 -2.95 -5.75
C LYS A 215 -44.96 -2.48 -4.40
N THR A 216 -44.60 -1.28 -4.00
CA THR A 216 -45.26 -0.63 -2.88
C THR A 216 -46.72 -0.38 -3.26
N PRO A 217 -47.68 -0.49 -2.31
CA PRO A 217 -49.11 -0.25 -2.61
C PRO A 217 -49.40 1.12 -3.25
N SER A 218 -48.49 2.09 -3.09
CA SER A 218 -48.55 3.42 -3.70
C SER A 218 -48.38 3.44 -5.22
N ASP A 219 -47.89 2.37 -5.84
CA ASP A 219 -47.62 2.31 -7.28
C ASP A 219 -48.78 1.70 -8.09
N ALA A 220 -49.88 1.34 -7.43
CA ALA A 220 -51.11 0.84 -8.08
C ALA A 220 -52.12 1.97 -8.41
N GLU A 221 -51.87 3.20 -7.94
CA GLU A 221 -52.74 4.36 -8.14
C GLU A 221 -52.10 5.47 -9.01
N ARG A 222 -51.06 5.15 -9.78
CA ARG A 222 -50.51 6.04 -10.83
C ARG A 222 -50.60 5.40 -12.21
#